data_AF-A0A7L4PNN1-F1
#
_entry.id   AF-A0A7L4PNN1-F1
#
_cell.length_a   1.000
_cell.length_b   1.000
_cell.length_c   1.000
_cell.angle_alpha   90.00
_cell.angle_beta   90.00
_cell.angle_gamma   90.00
#
_symmetry.space_group_name_H-M   'P 1'
#
loop_
_entity.id
_entity.type
_entity.pdbx_description
1 polymer ?
#
loop_
_entity_poly.entity_id
_entity_poly.type
_entity_poly.pdbx_seq_one_letter_code
_entity_poly.pdbx_strand_id
1 'polypeptide(L)'
;MDLMAGAEGQFTNKLLIDISGTIKGFVKNVDIEMVEGKILIHMKLGQSAESYGLSRSESKLLRFETKITIVSDEIVSVGKDCIVVSKGKLPPLEEIKKAKMYKAENDSLKIKLNELNDELENSLRKLKVLKEDKSELEFKLNKMLKMEEEFSELRLKCAKLEGEVEGSRRFIRQFEGPNTTSKSSQFANSTHSYKPVEEEIEETLDIEKQKKFEDIMKDEFTLFGEKETVENEETIVSVNETNNEESEKKNINISNENPFKKFSKEYKKED
;
A
#
# COMPACT_ATOMS: atom_id res chain seq x y z
N MET A 1 59.84 -24.69 -27.09
CA MET A 1 59.04 -23.68 -26.37
C MET A 1 57.65 -23.72 -26.97
N ASP A 2 56.68 -24.27 -26.24
CA ASP A 2 55.29 -24.41 -26.69
C ASP A 2 54.61 -23.04 -26.70
N LEU A 3 54.41 -22.49 -27.90
CA LEU A 3 53.70 -21.24 -28.14
C LEU A 3 52.16 -21.41 -28.14
N MET A 4 51.64 -22.61 -27.88
CA MET A 4 50.21 -22.94 -28.06
C MET A 4 49.42 -23.14 -26.75
N ALA A 5 50.07 -23.19 -25.59
CA ALA A 5 49.41 -23.46 -24.30
C ALA A 5 48.42 -22.36 -23.84
N GLY A 6 48.43 -21.18 -24.47
CA GLY A 6 47.51 -20.07 -24.14
C GLY A 6 46.11 -20.20 -24.77
N ALA A 7 45.97 -20.95 -25.86
CA ALA A 7 44.71 -21.04 -26.61
C ALA A 7 43.75 -22.10 -26.03
N GLU A 8 44.27 -23.07 -25.28
CA GLU A 8 43.47 -24.14 -24.66
C GLU A 8 42.39 -23.56 -23.73
N GLY A 9 42.75 -22.54 -22.93
CA GLY A 9 41.84 -21.88 -22.00
C GLY A 9 40.68 -21.12 -22.66
N GLN A 10 40.78 -20.77 -23.95
CA GLN A 10 39.76 -19.98 -24.64
C GLN A 10 38.57 -20.82 -25.09
N PHE A 11 38.72 -22.13 -25.27
CA PHE A 11 37.62 -23.00 -25.72
C PHE A 11 37.15 -23.98 -24.67
N THR A 12 38.00 -24.31 -23.69
CA THR A 12 37.62 -25.16 -22.56
C THR A 12 36.51 -24.53 -21.73
N ASN A 13 35.68 -25.38 -21.14
CA ASN A 13 34.55 -25.01 -20.29
C ASN A 13 33.44 -24.19 -20.94
N LYS A 14 33.26 -24.31 -22.27
CA LYS A 14 32.16 -23.66 -23.00
C LYS A 14 31.23 -24.69 -23.63
N LEU A 15 29.98 -24.31 -23.85
CA LEU A 15 29.01 -25.10 -24.61
C LEU A 15 29.26 -24.94 -26.11
N LEU A 16 29.40 -26.05 -26.82
CA LEU A 16 29.42 -26.05 -28.26
C LEU A 16 27.98 -26.09 -28.79
N ILE A 17 27.60 -25.06 -29.53
CA ILE A 17 26.25 -24.86 -30.05
C ILE A 17 26.33 -24.76 -31.57
N ASP A 18 25.47 -25.51 -32.25
CA ASP A 18 25.28 -25.38 -33.70
C ASP A 18 24.49 -24.10 -33.99
N ILE A 19 24.66 -23.49 -35.15
CA ILE A 19 23.92 -22.26 -35.53
C ILE A 19 22.39 -22.47 -35.56
N SER A 20 21.94 -23.72 -35.65
CA SER A 20 20.55 -24.14 -35.50
C SER A 20 20.03 -24.13 -34.05
N GLY A 21 20.89 -23.84 -33.07
CA GLY A 21 20.57 -23.86 -31.64
C GLY A 21 20.74 -25.22 -30.96
N THR A 22 21.18 -26.27 -31.67
CA THR A 22 21.39 -27.60 -31.08
C THR A 22 22.65 -27.64 -30.21
N ILE A 23 22.53 -28.09 -28.97
CA ILE A 23 23.68 -28.16 -28.04
C ILE A 23 24.43 -29.48 -28.28
N LYS A 24 25.66 -29.40 -28.81
CA LYS A 24 26.49 -30.59 -29.09
C LYS A 24 27.16 -31.14 -27.84
N GLY A 25 27.50 -30.29 -26.87
CA GLY A 25 28.13 -30.72 -25.63
C GLY A 25 29.01 -29.65 -25.00
N PHE A 26 29.59 -29.98 -23.85
CA PHE A 26 30.51 -29.10 -23.13
C PHE A 26 31.96 -29.44 -23.49
N VAL A 27 32.75 -28.45 -23.88
CA VAL A 27 34.14 -28.65 -24.31
C VAL A 27 35.02 -28.88 -23.07
N LYS A 28 35.57 -30.08 -22.94
CA LYS A 28 36.48 -30.44 -21.85
C LYS A 28 37.93 -30.11 -22.17
N ASN A 29 38.40 -30.57 -23.32
CA ASN A 29 39.78 -30.41 -23.78
C ASN A 29 39.77 -30.02 -25.25
N VAL A 30 40.79 -29.26 -25.64
CA VAL A 30 40.98 -28.78 -27.00
C VAL A 30 42.43 -28.93 -27.39
N ASP A 31 42.67 -29.61 -28.51
CA ASP A 31 43.97 -29.74 -29.15
C ASP A 31 43.89 -29.00 -30.49
N ILE A 32 44.84 -28.10 -30.77
CA ILE A 32 44.87 -27.31 -32.01
C ILE A 32 46.03 -27.77 -32.88
N GLU A 33 45.74 -28.15 -34.12
CA GLU A 33 46.72 -28.61 -35.10
C GLU A 33 46.66 -27.74 -36.36
N MET A 34 47.81 -27.44 -36.95
CA MET A 34 47.89 -26.73 -38.23
C MET A 34 48.31 -27.71 -39.33
N VAL A 35 47.37 -28.03 -40.23
CA VAL A 35 47.58 -28.98 -41.33
C VAL A 35 47.25 -28.28 -42.65
N GLU A 36 48.18 -28.31 -43.61
CA GLU A 36 48.00 -27.73 -44.95
C GLU A 36 47.56 -26.25 -44.95
N GLY A 37 48.01 -25.46 -43.98
CA GLY A 37 47.66 -24.04 -43.87
C GLY A 37 46.28 -23.76 -43.25
N LYS A 38 45.55 -24.80 -42.82
CA LYS A 38 44.28 -24.69 -42.09
C LYS A 38 44.48 -25.00 -40.62
N ILE A 39 43.75 -24.29 -39.76
CA ILE A 39 43.71 -24.54 -38.33
C ILE A 39 42.59 -25.54 -38.04
N LEU A 40 42.98 -26.75 -37.65
CA LEU A 40 42.10 -27.81 -37.19
C LEU A 40 42.02 -27.76 -35.67
N ILE A 41 40.80 -27.79 -35.14
CA ILE A 41 40.55 -27.74 -33.70
C ILE A 41 39.87 -29.04 -33.31
N HIS A 42 40.59 -29.87 -32.58
CA HIS A 42 40.11 -31.14 -32.04
C HIS A 42 39.53 -30.89 -30.65
N MET A 43 38.23 -31.07 -30.48
CA MET A 43 37.56 -30.88 -29.19
C MET A 43 37.06 -32.21 -28.63
N LYS A 44 37.27 -32.41 -27.33
CA LYS A 44 36.63 -33.50 -26.57
C LYS A 44 35.41 -32.94 -25.87
N LEU A 45 34.24 -33.39 -26.28
CA LEU A 45 32.95 -32.98 -25.71
C LEU A 45 32.53 -33.93 -24.59
N GLY A 46 32.16 -33.35 -23.45
CA GLY A 46 31.36 -34.01 -22.42
C GLY A 46 29.88 -34.03 -22.80
N GLN A 47 29.11 -34.87 -22.10
CA GLN A 47 27.67 -35.05 -22.31
C GLN A 47 26.93 -33.70 -22.38
N SER A 48 26.08 -33.56 -23.40
CA SER A 48 25.25 -32.38 -23.65
C SER A 48 24.16 -32.23 -22.59
N ALA A 49 23.78 -30.99 -22.29
CA ALA A 49 22.75 -30.71 -21.31
C ALA A 49 21.37 -31.31 -21.68
N GLU A 50 21.14 -31.60 -22.95
CA GLU A 50 19.95 -32.30 -23.45
C GLU A 50 19.84 -33.75 -22.92
N SER A 51 20.93 -34.34 -22.43
CA SER A 51 20.93 -35.65 -21.77
C SER A 51 20.57 -35.62 -20.28
N TYR A 52 20.42 -34.44 -19.64
CA TYR A 52 19.92 -34.37 -18.26
C TYR A 52 18.39 -34.61 -18.16
N GLY A 53 17.66 -34.53 -19.28
CA GLY A 53 16.21 -34.74 -19.34
C GLY A 53 15.77 -36.14 -19.79
N LEU A 54 16.68 -36.97 -20.29
CA LEU A 54 16.38 -38.32 -20.78
C LEU A 54 16.92 -39.37 -19.79
N SER A 55 15.99 -39.91 -18.99
CA SER A 55 16.11 -41.15 -18.21
C SER A 55 17.23 -41.22 -17.17
N ARG A 56 16.85 -41.04 -15.90
CA ARG A 56 17.61 -41.52 -14.72
C ARG A 56 17.73 -43.05 -14.62
N SER A 57 17.23 -43.79 -15.60
CA SER A 57 17.31 -45.25 -15.68
C SER A 57 18.20 -45.65 -16.86
N GLU A 58 19.31 -46.33 -16.56
CA GLU A 58 20.13 -47.17 -17.46
C GLU A 58 21.39 -46.62 -18.16
N SER A 59 22.14 -45.67 -17.60
CA SER A 59 23.54 -45.51 -18.06
C SER A 59 24.51 -44.99 -17.00
N LYS A 60 24.67 -45.77 -15.93
CA LYS A 60 25.73 -45.59 -14.93
C LYS A 60 27.13 -46.05 -15.38
N LEU A 61 27.36 -46.38 -16.65
CA LEU A 61 28.60 -47.05 -17.06
C LEU A 61 29.39 -46.48 -18.25
N LEU A 62 28.91 -45.49 -18.98
CA LEU A 62 29.69 -44.94 -20.11
C LEU A 62 29.61 -43.42 -20.12
N ARG A 63 30.65 -42.77 -19.59
CA ARG A 63 30.95 -41.37 -19.89
C ARG A 63 31.40 -41.31 -21.35
N PHE A 64 30.45 -41.20 -22.27
CA PHE A 64 30.76 -41.00 -23.68
C PHE A 64 31.41 -39.62 -23.85
N GLU A 65 32.71 -39.61 -24.15
CA GLU A 65 33.41 -38.42 -24.60
C GLU A 65 33.43 -38.43 -26.12
N THR A 66 32.75 -37.47 -26.73
CA THR A 66 32.68 -37.36 -28.18
C THR A 66 33.83 -36.49 -28.66
N LYS A 67 34.73 -37.06 -29.45
CA LYS A 67 35.77 -36.30 -30.15
C LYS A 67 35.19 -35.71 -31.42
N ILE A 68 35.36 -34.42 -31.62
CA ILE A 68 35.01 -33.74 -32.87
C ILE A 68 36.23 -32.98 -33.38
N THR A 69 36.29 -32.80 -34.68
CA THR A 69 37.25 -31.93 -35.34
C THR A 69 36.47 -30.87 -36.09
N ILE A 70 36.79 -29.61 -35.86
CA ILE A 70 36.20 -28.47 -36.60
C ILE A 70 37.32 -27.65 -37.22
N VAL A 71 37.01 -27.03 -38.35
CA VAL A 71 37.92 -26.06 -38.98
C VAL A 71 37.65 -24.69 -38.37
N SER A 72 38.68 -23.85 -38.21
CA SER A 72 38.53 -22.47 -37.71
C SER A 72 37.44 -21.67 -38.42
N ASP A 73 37.31 -21.86 -39.74
CA ASP A 73 36.34 -21.15 -40.60
C ASP A 73 34.88 -21.54 -40.30
N GLU A 74 34.65 -22.66 -39.62
CA GLU A 74 33.30 -23.08 -39.23
C GLU A 74 32.83 -22.38 -37.95
N ILE A 75 33.73 -21.76 -37.19
CA ILE A 75 33.41 -21.04 -35.95
C ILE A 75 32.86 -19.66 -36.30
N VAL A 76 31.62 -19.40 -35.88
CA VAL A 76 30.94 -18.12 -36.12
C VAL A 76 31.25 -17.13 -35.02
N SER A 77 31.23 -17.59 -33.77
CA SER A 77 31.44 -16.73 -32.60
C SER A 77 31.90 -17.54 -31.40
N VAL A 78 32.77 -16.93 -30.59
CA VAL A 78 33.23 -17.48 -29.32
C VAL A 78 32.83 -16.50 -28.22
N GLY A 79 31.80 -16.87 -27.46
CA GLY A 79 31.31 -16.09 -26.32
C GLY A 79 31.99 -16.48 -25.01
N LYS A 80 31.53 -15.91 -23.89
CA LYS A 80 32.01 -16.27 -22.55
C LYS A 80 31.62 -17.70 -22.17
N ASP A 81 30.41 -18.12 -22.51
CA ASP A 81 29.86 -19.40 -22.05
C ASP A 81 29.62 -20.41 -23.19
N CYS A 82 29.60 -19.96 -24.45
CA CYS A 82 29.33 -20.81 -25.60
C CYS A 82 30.21 -20.51 -26.82
N ILE A 83 30.37 -21.51 -27.68
CA ILE A 83 31.02 -21.45 -28.99
C ILE A 83 29.96 -21.80 -30.02
N VAL A 84 29.75 -20.93 -30.99
CA VAL A 84 28.77 -21.12 -32.07
C VAL A 84 29.49 -21.58 -33.33
N VAL A 85 29.09 -22.73 -33.86
CA VAL A 85 29.66 -23.32 -35.10
C VAL A 85 28.57 -23.42 -36.16
N SER A 86 28.89 -23.02 -37.39
CA SER A 86 27.94 -23.05 -38.51
C SER A 86 28.07 -24.26 -39.42
N LYS A 87 29.19 -25.01 -39.38
CA LYS A 87 29.51 -26.06 -40.35
C LYS A 87 29.26 -25.63 -41.81
N GLY A 88 29.45 -24.34 -42.10
CA GLY A 88 29.21 -23.75 -43.43
C GLY A 88 27.73 -23.56 -43.82
N LYS A 89 26.76 -23.78 -42.93
CA LYS A 89 25.33 -23.55 -43.20
C LYS A 89 24.88 -22.27 -42.52
N LEU A 90 24.65 -21.22 -43.29
CA LEU A 90 23.86 -20.08 -42.80
C LEU A 90 22.40 -20.56 -42.62
N PRO A 91 21.72 -20.23 -41.51
CA PRO A 91 20.31 -20.50 -41.37
C PRO A 91 19.54 -19.84 -42.53
N PRO A 92 18.48 -20.48 -43.06
CA PRO A 92 17.68 -19.93 -44.13
C PRO A 92 17.21 -18.50 -43.83
N LEU A 93 17.13 -17.65 -44.86
CA LEU A 93 16.69 -16.26 -44.73
C LEU A 93 15.31 -16.13 -44.05
N GLU A 94 14.46 -17.14 -44.20
CA GLU A 94 13.15 -17.22 -43.53
C GLU A 94 13.27 -17.31 -42.00
N GLU A 95 14.21 -18.10 -41.48
CA GLU A 95 14.44 -18.24 -40.04
C GLU A 95 15.02 -16.96 -39.45
N ILE A 96 15.91 -16.28 -40.17
CA ILE A 96 16.48 -14.98 -39.77
C ILE A 96 15.36 -13.93 -39.66
N LYS A 97 14.44 -13.89 -40.62
CA LYS A 97 13.28 -12.99 -40.57
C LYS A 97 12.38 -13.30 -39.37
N LYS A 98 12.08 -14.58 -39.11
CA LYS A 98 11.30 -15.00 -37.93
C LYS A 98 11.98 -14.60 -36.62
N ALA A 99 13.28 -14.83 -36.49
CA ALA A 99 14.04 -14.44 -35.30
C ALA A 99 14.00 -12.91 -35.07
N LYS A 100 14.05 -12.11 -36.14
CA LYS A 100 13.90 -10.65 -36.03
C LYS A 100 12.51 -10.25 -35.54
N MET A 101 11.46 -10.92 -36.03
CA MET A 101 10.08 -10.72 -35.55
C MET A 101 9.95 -11.11 -34.07
N TYR A 102 10.44 -12.27 -33.67
CA TYR A 102 10.41 -12.71 -32.26
C TYR A 102 11.20 -11.80 -31.33
N LYS A 103 12.31 -11.22 -31.80
CA LYS A 103 13.06 -10.22 -31.03
C LYS A 103 12.21 -8.97 -30.81
N ALA A 104 11.58 -8.45 -31.87
CA ALA A 104 10.70 -7.28 -31.75
C ALA A 104 9.50 -7.53 -30.84
N GLU A 105 8.89 -8.72 -30.92
CA GLU A 105 7.81 -9.14 -30.04
C GLU A 105 8.28 -9.24 -28.57
N ASN A 106 9.44 -9.84 -28.31
CA ASN A 106 10.02 -9.90 -26.97
C ASN A 106 10.29 -8.50 -26.40
N ASP A 107 10.83 -7.59 -27.20
CA ASP A 107 11.11 -6.23 -26.77
C ASP A 107 9.79 -5.48 -26.47
N SER A 108 8.73 -5.69 -27.26
CA SER A 108 7.39 -5.16 -26.96
C SER A 108 6.79 -5.75 -25.69
N LEU A 109 6.93 -7.06 -25.47
CA LEU A 109 6.44 -7.73 -24.27
C LEU A 109 7.17 -7.24 -23.01
N LYS A 110 8.47 -6.95 -23.09
CA LYS A 110 9.23 -6.35 -21.98
C LYS A 110 8.71 -4.97 -21.61
N ILE A 111 8.34 -4.14 -22.60
CA ILE A 111 7.75 -2.83 -22.33
C ILE A 111 6.42 -2.99 -21.59
N LYS A 112 5.52 -3.84 -22.10
CA LYS A 112 4.24 -4.13 -21.43
C LYS A 112 4.41 -4.68 -20.03
N LEU A 113 5.41 -5.54 -19.82
CA LEU A 113 5.71 -6.11 -18.51
C LEU A 113 6.12 -5.01 -17.51
N ASN A 114 6.93 -4.05 -17.95
CA ASN A 114 7.33 -2.92 -17.11
C ASN A 114 6.14 -2.02 -16.76
N GLU A 115 5.31 -1.66 -17.75
CA GLU A 115 4.09 -0.86 -17.52
C GLU A 115 3.17 -1.51 -16.49
N LEU A 116 2.94 -2.83 -16.62
CA LEU A 116 2.08 -3.58 -15.71
C LEU A 116 2.70 -3.71 -14.31
N ASN A 117 4.03 -3.74 -14.22
CA ASN A 117 4.74 -3.73 -12.94
C ASN A 117 4.64 -2.36 -12.24
N ASP A 118 4.69 -1.25 -12.99
CA ASP A 118 4.50 0.09 -12.46
C ASP A 118 3.05 0.30 -11.95
N GLU A 119 2.06 -0.22 -12.68
CA GLU A 119 0.67 -0.24 -12.23
C GLU A 119 0.49 -1.06 -10.94
N LEU A 120 1.13 -2.23 -10.86
CA LEU A 120 1.12 -3.06 -9.67
C LEU A 120 1.73 -2.32 -8.47
N GLU A 121 2.88 -1.67 -8.64
CA GLU A 121 3.52 -0.91 -7.56
C GLU A 121 2.63 0.25 -7.09
N ASN A 122 2.01 0.98 -8.03
CA ASN A 122 1.06 2.04 -7.69
C ASN A 122 -0.16 1.51 -6.94
N SER A 123 -0.69 0.34 -7.32
CA SER A 123 -1.82 -0.29 -6.63
C SER A 123 -1.45 -0.71 -5.20
N LEU A 124 -0.24 -1.25 -5.00
CA LEU A 124 0.28 -1.63 -3.69
C LEU A 124 0.46 -0.43 -2.77
N ARG A 125 0.96 0.70 -3.31
CA ARG A 125 1.07 1.97 -2.55
C ARG A 125 -0.31 2.46 -2.10
N LYS A 126 -1.31 2.47 -2.99
CA LYS A 126 -2.70 2.84 -2.64
C LYS A 126 -3.29 1.91 -1.57
N LEU A 127 -3.05 0.60 -1.68
CA LEU A 127 -3.53 -0.38 -0.71
C LEU A 127 -2.94 -0.14 0.68
N LYS A 128 -1.66 0.24 0.75
CA LYS A 128 -1.00 0.56 2.02
C LYS A 128 -1.64 1.75 2.72
N VAL A 129 -1.87 2.85 1.99
CA VAL A 129 -2.56 4.04 2.51
C VAL A 129 -3.97 3.67 3.00
N LEU A 130 -4.75 2.96 2.19
CA LEU A 130 -6.10 2.52 2.57
C LEU A 130 -6.12 1.63 3.81
N LYS A 131 -5.07 0.84 4.04
CA LYS A 131 -4.94 0.00 5.24
C LYS A 131 -4.66 0.84 6.49
N GLU A 132 -3.84 1.87 6.36
CA GLU A 132 -3.56 2.84 7.43
C GLU A 132 -4.85 3.61 7.78
N ASP A 133 -5.55 4.16 6.80
CA ASP A 133 -6.84 4.85 6.98
C ASP A 133 -7.89 3.95 7.65
N LYS A 134 -7.97 2.69 7.21
CA LYS A 134 -8.86 1.69 7.82
C LYS A 134 -8.55 1.49 9.29
N SER A 135 -7.27 1.36 9.66
CA SER A 135 -6.87 1.16 11.06
C SER A 135 -7.18 2.39 11.92
N GLU A 136 -7.03 3.59 11.37
CA GLU A 136 -7.38 4.83 12.07
C GLU A 136 -8.90 4.95 12.28
N LEU A 137 -9.70 4.61 11.26
CA LEU A 137 -11.16 4.58 11.36
C LEU A 137 -11.66 3.52 12.34
N GLU A 138 -11.07 2.32 12.35
CA GLU A 138 -11.38 1.26 13.32
C GLU A 138 -11.05 1.72 14.75
N PHE A 139 -9.94 2.43 14.95
CA PHE A 139 -9.59 3.01 16.24
C PHE A 139 -10.60 4.06 16.69
N LYS A 140 -10.98 5.00 15.80
CA LYS A 140 -12.00 6.03 16.08
C LYS A 140 -13.36 5.40 16.42
N LEU A 141 -13.77 4.38 15.67
CA LEU A 141 -15.01 3.65 15.91
C LEU A 141 -15.02 3.00 17.30
N ASN A 142 -13.94 2.32 17.68
CA ASN A 142 -13.82 1.70 19.00
C ASN A 142 -13.84 2.73 20.14
N LYS A 143 -13.25 3.91 19.93
CA LYS A 143 -13.33 5.02 20.90
C LYS A 143 -14.77 5.51 21.04
N MET A 144 -15.49 5.70 19.93
CA MET A 144 -16.88 6.13 19.93
C MET A 144 -17.81 5.12 20.61
N LEU A 145 -17.64 3.83 20.36
CA LEU A 145 -18.44 2.78 21.01
C LEU A 145 -18.29 2.81 22.54
N LYS A 146 -17.06 3.00 23.05
CA LYS A 146 -16.85 3.17 24.50
C LYS A 146 -17.54 4.40 25.07
N MET A 147 -17.46 5.54 24.36
CA MET A 147 -18.17 6.75 24.79
C MET A 147 -19.69 6.59 24.75
N GLU A 148 -20.21 5.83 23.79
CA GLU A 148 -21.65 5.52 23.70
C GLU A 148 -22.12 4.63 24.86
N GLU A 149 -21.31 3.65 25.27
CA GLU A 149 -21.54 2.84 26.47
C GLU A 149 -21.57 3.72 27.73
N GLU A 150 -20.56 4.57 27.93
CA GLU A 150 -20.47 5.50 29.06
C GLU A 150 -21.65 6.49 29.09
N PHE A 151 -22.05 7.01 27.93
CA PHE A 151 -23.21 7.89 27.81
C PHE A 151 -24.51 7.17 28.17
N SER A 152 -24.65 5.91 27.75
CA SER A 152 -25.82 5.08 28.08
C SER A 152 -25.92 4.82 29.58
N GLU A 153 -24.79 4.53 30.23
CA GLU A 153 -24.73 4.40 31.69
C GLU A 153 -25.08 5.70 32.42
N LEU A 154 -24.55 6.83 31.94
CA LEU A 154 -24.81 8.14 32.54
C LEU A 154 -26.28 8.53 32.40
N ARG A 155 -26.87 8.30 31.22
CA ARG A 155 -28.31 8.52 30.97
C ARG A 155 -29.17 7.70 31.94
N LEU A 156 -28.81 6.45 32.20
CA LEU A 156 -29.52 5.60 33.16
C LEU A 156 -29.39 6.14 34.60
N LYS A 157 -28.21 6.65 34.99
CA LYS A 157 -28.00 7.29 36.31
C LYS A 157 -28.84 8.57 36.45
N CYS A 158 -28.89 9.42 35.43
CA CYS A 158 -29.73 10.63 35.43
C CYS A 158 -31.21 10.29 35.61
N ALA A 159 -31.73 9.31 34.86
CA ALA A 159 -33.12 8.89 34.98
C ALA A 159 -33.48 8.37 36.38
N LYS A 160 -32.54 7.70 37.06
CA LYS A 160 -32.73 7.25 38.46
C LYS A 160 -32.80 8.44 39.42
N LEU A 161 -31.85 9.37 39.32
CA LEU A 161 -31.81 10.57 40.17
C LEU A 161 -33.03 11.47 39.95
N GLU A 162 -33.48 11.64 38.71
CA GLU A 162 -34.73 12.36 38.40
C GLU A 162 -35.94 11.71 39.08
N GLY A 163 -36.01 10.37 39.11
CA GLY A 163 -37.04 9.63 39.84
C GLY A 163 -36.98 9.83 41.35
N GLU A 164 -35.78 9.84 41.94
CA GLU A 164 -35.57 10.11 43.37
C GLU A 164 -35.95 11.55 43.75
N VAL A 165 -35.59 12.53 42.91
CA VAL A 165 -35.94 13.94 43.09
C VAL A 165 -37.45 14.14 42.97
N GLU A 166 -38.08 13.58 41.95
CA GLU A 166 -39.54 13.65 41.78
C GLU A 166 -40.28 12.96 42.95
N GLY A 167 -39.75 11.83 43.44
CA GLY A 167 -40.24 11.17 44.66
C GLY A 167 -40.13 12.07 45.89
N SER A 168 -38.99 12.75 46.06
CA SER A 168 -38.75 13.69 47.15
C SER A 168 -39.65 14.92 47.05
N ARG A 169 -39.85 15.48 45.85
CA ARG A 169 -40.79 16.58 45.58
C ARG A 169 -42.23 16.19 45.95
N ARG A 170 -42.66 14.97 45.60
CA ARG A 170 -43.98 14.45 45.99
C ARG A 170 -44.10 14.26 47.49
N PHE A 171 -43.04 13.79 48.15
CA PHE A 171 -43.01 13.63 49.61
C PHE A 171 -43.14 14.97 50.33
N ILE A 172 -42.36 15.99 49.94
CA ILE A 172 -42.45 17.36 50.51
C ILE A 172 -43.85 17.93 50.32
N ARG A 173 -44.42 17.79 49.12
CA ARG A 173 -45.78 18.28 48.81
C ARG A 173 -46.87 17.62 49.69
N GLN A 174 -46.66 16.39 50.17
CA GLN A 174 -47.58 15.76 51.13
C GLN A 174 -47.53 16.42 52.53
N PHE A 175 -46.38 16.98 52.93
CA PHE A 175 -46.25 17.75 54.17
C PHE A 175 -46.77 19.19 54.04
N GLU A 176 -46.71 19.77 52.84
CA GLU A 176 -47.23 21.11 52.55
C GLU A 176 -48.74 21.11 52.18
N GLY A 177 -49.35 19.93 52.08
CA GLY A 177 -50.80 19.78 51.88
C GLY A 177 -51.58 20.41 53.05
N PRO A 178 -52.74 21.05 52.77
CA PRO A 178 -53.41 21.93 53.72
C PRO A 178 -54.03 21.14 54.87
N ASN A 179 -53.29 20.92 55.96
CA ASN A 179 -53.80 20.59 57.29
C ASN A 179 -52.72 20.78 58.36
N THR A 180 -52.50 22.04 58.75
CA THR A 180 -52.00 22.39 60.10
C THR A 180 -52.87 23.48 60.72
N THR A 181 -54.16 23.19 60.88
CA THR A 181 -54.97 23.83 61.93
C THR A 181 -54.77 23.06 63.24
N SER A 182 -53.75 23.41 64.03
CA SER A 182 -53.84 23.29 65.49
C SER A 182 -52.86 24.21 66.26
N LYS A 183 -53.40 25.34 66.69
CA LYS A 183 -53.18 26.07 67.96
C LYS A 183 -51.73 26.32 68.48
N SER A 184 -51.43 27.62 68.52
CA SER A 184 -50.82 28.35 69.65
C SER A 184 -49.38 28.01 70.08
N SER A 185 -48.45 28.91 69.72
CA SER A 185 -47.57 29.54 70.72
C SER A 185 -46.98 30.84 70.17
N GLN A 186 -47.23 31.95 70.88
CA GLN A 186 -46.47 33.19 70.76
C GLN A 186 -44.99 32.89 71.03
N PHE A 187 -44.08 33.17 70.09
CA PHE A 187 -42.73 33.67 70.38
C PHE A 187 -42.09 34.23 69.11
N ALA A 188 -41.74 35.52 69.20
CA ALA A 188 -40.75 36.27 68.42
C ALA A 188 -40.72 36.16 66.88
N ASN A 189 -41.11 37.25 66.22
CA ASN A 189 -40.68 37.55 64.86
C ASN A 189 -39.16 37.70 64.84
N SER A 190 -38.43 36.73 64.28
CA SER A 190 -37.11 36.98 63.69
C SER A 190 -37.26 37.04 62.18
N THR A 191 -37.10 38.22 61.61
CA THR A 191 -36.85 38.39 60.18
C THR A 191 -35.57 37.65 59.79
N HIS A 192 -35.72 36.45 59.25
CA HIS A 192 -34.71 35.82 58.42
C HIS A 192 -35.27 35.74 57.01
N SER A 193 -34.77 36.65 56.17
CA SER A 193 -34.86 36.58 54.72
C SER A 193 -34.08 35.34 54.26
N TYR A 194 -34.74 34.19 54.22
CA TYR A 194 -34.27 33.09 53.40
C TYR A 194 -34.62 33.44 51.96
N LYS A 195 -33.61 33.74 51.15
CA LYS A 195 -33.74 33.59 49.71
C LYS A 195 -34.01 32.10 49.42
N PRO A 196 -34.85 31.77 48.43
CA PRO A 196 -35.12 30.38 48.08
C PRO A 196 -33.81 29.72 47.65
N VAL A 197 -33.32 28.81 48.47
CA VAL A 197 -32.09 28.03 48.26
C VAL A 197 -32.13 27.26 46.92
N GLU A 198 -33.32 27.06 46.37
CA GLU A 198 -33.56 26.46 45.05
C GLU A 198 -32.96 27.27 43.90
N GLU A 199 -33.08 28.61 43.92
CA GLU A 199 -32.54 29.47 42.84
C GLU A 199 -31.01 29.56 42.91
N GLU A 200 -30.42 29.62 44.11
CA GLU A 200 -28.95 29.66 44.28
C GLU A 200 -28.28 28.31 43.93
N ILE A 201 -28.94 27.18 44.20
CA ILE A 201 -28.40 25.85 43.83
C ILE A 201 -28.49 25.62 42.32
N GLU A 202 -29.57 26.06 41.68
CA GLU A 202 -29.76 25.89 40.23
C GLU A 202 -28.80 26.80 39.44
N GLU A 203 -28.63 28.05 39.85
CA GLU A 203 -27.62 28.96 39.25
C GLU A 203 -26.18 28.43 39.42
N THR A 204 -25.83 27.92 40.61
CA THR A 204 -24.46 27.41 40.85
C THR A 204 -24.17 26.12 40.07
N LEU A 205 -25.15 25.23 39.92
CA LEU A 205 -25.02 24.00 39.12
C LEU A 205 -24.87 24.30 37.63
N ASP A 206 -25.58 25.29 37.10
CA ASP A 206 -25.50 25.63 35.68
C ASP A 206 -24.19 26.35 35.35
N ILE A 207 -23.68 27.20 36.25
CA ILE A 207 -22.33 27.78 36.14
C ILE A 207 -21.26 26.68 36.15
N GLU A 208 -21.39 25.67 37.01
CA GLU A 208 -20.39 24.59 37.12
C GLU A 208 -20.42 23.64 35.91
N LYS A 209 -21.60 23.36 35.35
CA LYS A 209 -21.74 22.62 34.08
C LYS A 209 -21.15 23.38 32.92
N GLN A 210 -21.39 24.70 32.85
CA GLN A 210 -20.87 25.53 31.77
C GLN A 210 -19.35 25.66 31.83
N LYS A 211 -18.78 25.74 33.04
CA LYS A 211 -17.34 25.69 33.26
C LYS A 211 -16.72 24.34 32.85
N LYS A 212 -17.35 23.22 33.21
CA LYS A 212 -16.92 21.89 32.75
C LYS A 212 -16.98 21.74 31.23
N PHE A 213 -18.01 22.28 30.60
CA PHE A 213 -18.13 22.28 29.15
C PHE A 213 -17.02 23.10 28.48
N GLU A 214 -16.69 24.27 29.00
CA GLU A 214 -15.57 25.07 28.51
C GLU A 214 -14.21 24.39 28.69
N ASP A 215 -13.99 23.71 29.81
CA ASP A 215 -12.74 23.01 30.08
C ASP A 215 -12.54 21.81 29.12
N ILE A 216 -13.62 21.05 28.83
CA ILE A 216 -13.59 19.98 27.82
C ILE A 216 -13.27 20.54 26.43
N MET A 217 -13.89 21.66 26.06
CA MET A 217 -13.66 22.30 24.76
C MET A 217 -12.23 22.85 24.61
N LYS A 218 -11.58 23.27 25.71
CA LYS A 218 -10.18 23.72 25.71
C LYS A 218 -9.19 22.56 25.63
N ASP A 219 -9.48 21.45 26.30
CA ASP A 219 -8.63 20.25 26.28
C ASP A 219 -8.72 19.48 24.95
N GLU A 220 -9.88 19.45 24.30
CA GLU A 220 -10.01 18.79 22.99
C GLU A 220 -9.35 19.58 21.84
N PHE A 221 -9.23 20.91 21.94
CA PHE A 221 -8.55 21.73 20.92
C PHE A 221 -7.03 21.80 21.09
N THR A 222 -6.49 21.56 22.28
CA THR A 222 -5.04 21.55 22.51
C THR A 222 -4.36 20.25 22.06
N LEU A 223 -5.13 19.20 21.74
CA LEU A 223 -4.61 17.93 21.23
C LEU A 223 -4.50 17.89 19.70
N PHE A 224 -5.04 18.89 18.99
CA PHE A 224 -4.96 19.03 17.54
C PHE A 224 -4.34 20.38 17.16
N GLY A 225 -3.01 20.43 17.09
CA GLY A 225 -2.31 21.46 16.34
C GLY A 225 -1.54 22.47 17.19
N GLU A 226 -0.36 22.79 16.68
CA GLU A 226 0.62 23.71 17.23
C GLU A 226 0.02 25.07 17.62
N LYS A 227 0.55 25.64 18.71
CA LYS A 227 0.37 27.06 19.03
C LYS A 227 0.95 27.90 17.90
N GLU A 228 0.11 28.40 17.01
CA GLU A 228 0.46 29.52 16.15
C GLU A 228 0.25 30.81 16.96
N THR A 229 1.34 31.34 17.51
CA THR A 229 1.38 32.68 18.10
C THR A 229 1.23 33.70 16.96
N VAL A 230 0.03 34.25 16.80
CA VAL A 230 -0.17 35.44 15.97
C VAL A 230 0.34 36.65 16.76
N GLU A 231 1.59 37.01 16.52
CA GLU A 231 2.10 38.34 16.85
C GLU A 231 1.55 39.33 15.80
N ASN A 232 0.88 40.37 16.31
CA ASN A 232 0.42 41.50 15.54
C ASN A 232 1.62 42.34 15.09
N GLU A 233 1.90 42.38 13.79
CA GLU A 233 2.60 43.52 13.19
C GLU A 233 1.92 43.96 11.89
N GLU A 234 1.40 45.18 11.94
CA GLU A 234 0.93 45.95 10.80
C GLU A 234 2.11 46.25 9.86
N THR A 235 2.00 45.94 8.57
CA THR A 235 2.75 46.70 7.56
C THR A 235 1.98 46.80 6.26
N ILE A 236 1.53 48.02 6.00
CA ILE A 236 0.99 48.50 4.73
C ILE A 236 2.16 48.67 3.76
N VAL A 237 2.17 47.98 2.62
CA VAL A 237 2.78 48.49 1.38
C VAL A 237 1.98 48.03 0.16
N SER A 238 1.61 49.01 -0.65
CA SER A 238 0.91 48.98 -1.93
C SER A 238 1.82 48.58 -3.11
N VAL A 239 1.18 48.44 -4.28
CA VAL A 239 1.65 48.83 -5.64
C VAL A 239 1.74 47.69 -6.69
N ASN A 240 0.75 47.74 -7.60
CA ASN A 240 0.73 47.58 -9.07
C ASN A 240 0.99 46.21 -9.71
N GLU A 241 -0.01 45.62 -10.39
CA GLU A 241 -0.49 45.87 -11.77
C GLU A 241 0.46 45.38 -12.88
N THR A 242 0.02 44.35 -13.62
CA THR A 242 0.06 44.18 -15.09
C THR A 242 -0.67 42.87 -15.43
N ASN A 243 -1.95 42.92 -15.84
CA ASN A 243 -2.47 42.86 -17.22
C ASN A 243 -1.98 41.67 -18.07
N ASN A 244 -2.84 40.67 -18.34
CA ASN A 244 -3.66 40.62 -19.56
C ASN A 244 -4.61 39.40 -19.58
N GLU A 245 -5.87 39.65 -19.98
CA GLU A 245 -6.74 38.87 -20.90
C GLU A 245 -6.98 37.37 -20.60
N GLU A 246 -8.15 36.77 -20.62
CA GLU A 246 -9.49 37.11 -21.09
C GLU A 246 -10.46 36.06 -20.51
N SER A 247 -11.67 36.53 -20.18
CA SER A 247 -12.94 35.80 -20.07
C SER A 247 -12.99 34.27 -20.28
N GLU A 248 -13.52 33.56 -19.28
CA GLU A 248 -14.64 32.63 -19.49
C GLU A 248 -15.41 32.39 -18.18
N LYS A 249 -16.63 32.94 -18.12
CA LYS A 249 -17.60 32.65 -17.07
C LYS A 249 -18.14 31.22 -17.25
N LYS A 250 -17.94 30.34 -16.28
CA LYS A 250 -18.81 29.17 -16.09
C LYS A 250 -19.38 29.16 -14.69
N ASN A 251 -20.67 29.45 -14.61
CA ASN A 251 -21.50 29.29 -13.42
C ASN A 251 -21.41 27.84 -12.91
N ILE A 252 -20.82 27.64 -11.74
CA ILE A 252 -20.90 26.36 -11.02
C ILE A 252 -22.20 26.41 -10.22
N ASN A 253 -23.25 25.79 -10.78
CA ASN A 253 -24.48 25.50 -10.06
C ASN A 253 -24.17 24.36 -9.07
N ILE A 254 -24.00 24.70 -7.79
CA ILE A 254 -23.83 23.72 -6.71
C ILE A 254 -25.20 23.09 -6.45
N SER A 255 -25.43 21.88 -6.96
CA SER A 255 -26.65 21.13 -6.67
C SER A 255 -26.63 20.64 -5.21
N ASN A 256 -27.66 20.99 -4.43
CA ASN A 256 -27.89 20.58 -3.05
C ASN A 256 -28.31 19.10 -2.88
N GLU A 257 -27.77 18.17 -3.65
CA GLU A 257 -28.11 16.75 -3.50
C GLU A 257 -27.15 15.99 -2.57
N ASN A 258 -27.74 15.34 -1.57
CA ASN A 258 -27.05 14.56 -0.55
C ASN A 258 -26.26 13.38 -1.17
N PRO A 259 -24.94 13.30 -0.97
CA PRO A 259 -24.07 12.30 -1.60
C PRO A 259 -24.32 10.85 -1.12
N PHE A 260 -25.06 10.64 -0.04
CA PHE A 260 -25.31 9.31 0.54
C PHE A 260 -26.48 8.55 -0.08
N LYS A 261 -27.24 9.17 -1.01
CA LYS A 261 -28.44 8.55 -1.62
C LYS A 261 -28.14 7.34 -2.52
N LYS A 262 -26.87 7.09 -2.87
CA LYS A 262 -26.46 5.93 -3.70
C LYS A 262 -26.25 4.63 -2.92
N PHE A 263 -26.28 4.66 -1.59
CA PHE A 263 -25.97 3.47 -0.76
C PHE A 263 -27.21 2.68 -0.30
N SER A 264 -28.41 3.13 -0.59
CA SER A 264 -29.65 2.43 -0.23
C SER A 264 -30.21 1.63 -1.43
N LYS A 265 -29.59 0.48 -1.72
CA LYS A 265 -30.25 -0.60 -2.48
C LYS A 265 -30.26 -1.90 -1.67
N GLU A 266 -31.42 -2.10 -1.05
CA GLU A 266 -32.17 -3.35 -0.89
C GLU A 266 -31.39 -4.65 -0.55
N TYR A 267 -31.47 -5.06 0.72
CA TYR A 267 -31.62 -6.47 1.07
C TYR A 267 -33.12 -6.83 0.93
N LYS A 268 -33.49 -7.56 -0.11
CA LYS A 268 -34.70 -8.39 -0.09
C LYS A 268 -34.27 -9.82 0.15
N LYS A 269 -34.72 -10.39 1.28
CA LYS A 269 -34.75 -11.84 1.49
C LYS A 269 -35.87 -12.40 0.61
N GLU A 270 -35.56 -13.40 -0.21
CA GLU A 270 -36.58 -14.24 -0.84
C GLU A 270 -36.95 -15.35 0.16
N ASP A 271 -38.25 -15.48 0.42
CA ASP A 271 -38.91 -16.64 1.03
C ASP A 271 -39.20 -17.70 -0.05
#